data_AF-A0A2K6CL90-F1
#
_entry.id   AF-A0A2K6CL90-F1
#
_cell.length_a   1.000
_cell.length_b   1.000
_cell.length_c   1.000
_cell.angle_alpha   90.00
_cell.angle_beta   90.00
_cell.angle_gamma   90.00
#
_symmetry.space_group_name_H-M   'P 1'
#
loop_
_entity.id
_entity.type
_entity.pdbx_description
1 polymer ?
#
loop_
_entity_poly.entity_id
_entity_poly.type
_entity_poly.pdbx_seq_one_letter_code
_entity_poly.pdbx_strand_id
1 'polypeptide(L)'
;MIGQKTLYSFFSPSPARKRRAPSPEPAVLGTGVAAVPEENRDAAANPPKKAPAAQEEPGTPPSSPLSAEQLDRIQRNKAAALLRLAARNVPVGFGESWKKHLSGEFGKPYFIKVKVVILGQDPYHGPNQAHGLCFSVQRPVPPPPSLENIYKELSTDIEDFVHPGHGDLSGWAKQ
;
A
#
# COMPACT_ATOMS: atom_id res chain seq x y z
N MET A 1 -0.66 36.99 19.89
CA MET A 1 0.14 36.19 18.94
C MET A 1 0.03 34.73 19.33
N ILE A 2 -0.92 34.00 18.73
CA ILE A 2 -1.17 32.59 19.01
C ILE A 2 -0.32 31.78 18.04
N GLY A 3 0.67 31.06 18.58
CA GLY A 3 1.65 30.31 17.81
C GLY A 3 0.99 29.24 16.93
N GLN A 4 1.24 29.31 15.64
CA GLN A 4 0.99 28.21 14.71
C GLN A 4 1.83 27.01 15.15
N LYS A 5 1.19 25.97 15.69
CA LYS A 5 1.84 24.66 15.81
C LYS A 5 1.81 24.02 14.43
N THR A 6 3.00 23.87 13.83
CA THR A 6 3.20 23.18 12.57
C THR A 6 2.77 21.71 12.69
N LEU A 7 2.11 21.21 11.65
CA LEU A 7 1.50 19.87 11.57
C LEU A 7 2.48 18.71 11.89
N TYR A 8 3.79 18.98 11.82
CA TYR A 8 4.88 18.08 12.21
C TYR A 8 4.90 17.69 13.70
N SER A 9 4.23 18.42 14.60
CA SER A 9 4.24 18.08 16.05
C SER A 9 3.43 16.83 16.40
N PHE A 10 2.62 16.30 15.48
CA PHE A 10 1.77 15.13 15.71
C PHE A 10 2.41 13.80 15.32
N PHE A 11 3.55 13.84 14.63
CA PHE A 11 4.23 12.64 14.14
C PHE A 11 5.63 12.55 14.75
N SER A 12 5.70 12.00 15.96
CA SER A 12 6.99 11.58 16.53
C SER A 12 7.44 10.29 15.84
N PRO A 13 8.69 10.18 15.35
CA PRO A 13 9.21 8.94 14.81
C PRO A 13 9.24 7.87 15.91
N SER A 14 8.60 6.73 15.63
CA SER A 14 8.66 5.56 16.51
C SER A 14 10.10 5.02 16.52
N PRO A 15 10.69 4.69 17.69
CA PRO A 15 12.05 4.18 17.73
C PRO A 15 12.16 2.88 16.94
N ALA A 16 13.24 2.77 16.16
CA ALA A 16 13.53 1.63 15.30
C ALA A 16 13.36 0.30 16.06
N ARG A 17 12.46 -0.54 15.57
CA ARG A 17 12.22 -1.88 16.11
C ARG A 17 13.48 -2.71 15.88
N LYS A 18 14.29 -2.91 16.93
CA LYS A 18 15.43 -3.84 16.93
C LYS A 18 14.94 -5.18 16.40
N ARG A 19 15.55 -5.67 15.31
CA ARG A 19 15.35 -7.03 14.80
C ARG A 19 15.61 -8.00 15.95
N ARG A 20 14.62 -8.84 16.27
CA ARG A 20 14.80 -9.97 17.20
C ARG A 20 15.88 -10.88 16.61
N ALA A 21 16.97 -11.05 17.35
CA ALA A 21 17.93 -12.13 17.09
C ALA A 21 17.26 -13.48 17.42
N PRO A 22 17.64 -14.59 16.77
CA PRO A 22 17.17 -15.92 17.13
C PRO A 22 17.75 -16.31 18.50
N SER A 23 16.90 -16.78 19.41
CA SER A 23 17.36 -17.37 20.67
C SER A 23 18.03 -18.74 20.42
N PRO A 24 19.08 -19.11 21.17
CA PRO A 24 19.68 -20.43 21.08
C PRO A 24 18.83 -21.47 21.82
N GLU A 25 18.59 -22.63 21.20
CA GLU A 25 18.04 -23.81 21.86
C GLU A 25 19.08 -24.50 22.75
N PRO A 26 18.66 -25.18 23.84
CA PRO A 26 19.56 -25.79 24.80
C PRO A 26 20.12 -27.15 24.33
N ALA A 27 21.38 -27.37 24.73
CA ALA A 27 22.19 -28.54 24.48
C ALA A 27 21.56 -29.86 24.96
N VAL A 28 21.77 -30.92 24.17
CA VAL A 28 21.71 -32.31 24.64
C VAL A 28 23.00 -33.03 24.23
N LEU A 29 23.57 -33.71 25.23
CA LEU A 29 24.86 -34.37 25.33
C LEU A 29 24.96 -35.66 24.48
N GLY A 30 26.13 -35.95 23.87
CA GLY A 30 26.38 -37.28 23.28
C GLY A 30 27.61 -37.42 22.38
N THR A 31 28.80 -37.40 23.00
CA THR A 31 30.03 -38.19 22.74
C THR A 31 30.34 -38.73 21.33
N GLY A 32 31.55 -38.42 20.80
CA GLY A 32 32.39 -39.46 20.17
C GLY A 32 33.17 -39.15 18.88
N VAL A 33 34.45 -38.78 19.07
CA VAL A 33 35.65 -39.16 18.27
C VAL A 33 35.99 -38.40 16.97
N ALA A 34 37.29 -38.17 16.85
CA ALA A 34 38.04 -37.24 16.00
C ALA A 34 38.26 -37.67 14.53
N ALA A 35 38.44 -36.69 13.66
CA ALA A 35 39.58 -36.56 12.72
C ALA A 35 39.43 -35.29 11.85
N VAL A 36 40.50 -34.51 11.76
CA VAL A 36 40.82 -33.52 10.70
C VAL A 36 41.89 -34.19 9.79
N PRO A 37 42.18 -33.78 8.53
CA PRO A 37 42.19 -32.39 8.05
C PRO A 37 41.84 -32.11 6.55
N GLU A 38 41.74 -30.80 6.26
CA GLU A 38 42.24 -30.07 5.08
C GLU A 38 41.59 -30.10 3.68
N GLU A 39 41.78 -28.93 3.06
CA GLU A 39 41.81 -28.58 1.64
C GLU A 39 40.58 -27.96 0.95
N ASN A 40 40.95 -26.99 0.13
CA ASN A 40 40.26 -25.81 -0.37
C ASN A 40 40.05 -25.97 -1.88
N ARG A 41 39.08 -25.21 -2.42
CA ARG A 41 38.95 -24.72 -3.81
C ARG A 41 38.00 -25.42 -4.79
N ASP A 42 37.08 -24.56 -5.24
CA ASP A 42 36.64 -24.31 -6.62
C ASP A 42 35.52 -25.13 -7.28
N ALA A 43 34.78 -24.36 -8.09
CA ALA A 43 33.91 -24.74 -9.21
C ALA A 43 32.41 -25.02 -8.93
N ALA A 44 31.65 -23.92 -9.00
CA ALA A 44 30.55 -23.72 -9.96
C ALA A 44 29.76 -24.95 -10.47
N ALA A 45 28.46 -25.02 -10.16
CA ALA A 45 27.44 -25.51 -11.08
C ALA A 45 26.01 -25.16 -10.60
N ASN A 46 25.34 -24.28 -11.35
CA ASN A 46 23.87 -24.16 -11.38
C ASN A 46 23.29 -25.32 -12.20
N PRO A 47 22.18 -25.97 -11.79
CA PRO A 47 21.34 -26.75 -12.70
C PRO A 47 20.14 -25.93 -13.24
N PRO A 48 19.55 -26.32 -14.38
CA PRO A 48 19.15 -25.38 -15.41
C PRO A 48 17.65 -25.09 -15.50
N LYS A 49 17.38 -23.96 -16.15
CA LYS A 49 16.10 -23.55 -16.75
C LYS A 49 15.46 -24.69 -17.53
N LYS A 50 14.15 -24.93 -17.33
CA LYS A 50 13.32 -25.70 -18.26
C LYS A 50 12.07 -24.89 -18.63
N ALA A 51 11.97 -24.57 -19.92
CA ALA A 51 10.78 -24.15 -20.65
C ALA A 51 11.01 -24.54 -22.12
N PRO A 52 9.99 -24.59 -23.00
CA PRO A 52 8.56 -24.77 -22.80
C PRO A 52 8.01 -25.93 -23.69
N ALA A 53 6.78 -26.38 -23.45
CA ALA A 53 6.01 -27.14 -24.45
C ALA A 53 4.58 -26.61 -24.48
N ALA A 54 4.23 -26.08 -25.64
CA ALA A 54 2.94 -25.49 -25.97
C ALA A 54 1.89 -26.57 -26.21
N GLN A 55 0.70 -26.37 -25.66
CA GLN A 55 -0.57 -26.86 -26.19
C GLN A 55 -1.60 -25.74 -26.04
N GLU A 56 -2.12 -25.27 -27.17
CA GLU A 56 -3.20 -24.29 -27.29
C GLU A 56 -4.54 -25.01 -27.22
N GLU A 57 -5.48 -24.52 -26.40
CA GLU A 57 -6.93 -24.70 -26.57
C GLU A 57 -7.62 -23.37 -26.16
N PRO A 58 -8.65 -22.90 -26.89
CA PRO A 58 -9.23 -21.58 -26.70
C PRO A 58 -10.35 -21.63 -25.65
N GLY A 59 -10.12 -20.99 -24.50
CA GLY A 59 -11.11 -20.90 -23.44
C GLY A 59 -10.89 -19.66 -22.58
N THR A 60 -11.86 -18.75 -22.63
CA THR A 60 -12.28 -17.74 -21.65
C THR A 60 -11.33 -17.49 -20.46
N PRO A 61 -10.89 -16.24 -20.18
CA PRO A 61 -10.04 -15.97 -19.02
C PRO A 61 -10.82 -16.30 -17.74
N PRO A 62 -10.36 -17.22 -16.87
CA PRO A 62 -10.95 -17.35 -15.55
C PRO A 62 -10.56 -16.10 -14.76
N SER A 63 -11.55 -15.26 -14.46
CA SER A 63 -11.51 -14.42 -13.26
C SER A 63 -11.25 -15.37 -12.08
N SER A 64 -10.00 -15.54 -11.68
CA SER A 64 -9.64 -16.46 -10.60
C SER A 64 -10.39 -16.04 -9.33
N PRO A 65 -11.36 -16.84 -8.85
CA PRO A 65 -11.98 -16.58 -7.57
C PRO A 65 -10.90 -16.73 -6.51
N LEU A 66 -10.96 -15.87 -5.48
CA LEU A 66 -10.06 -15.96 -4.32
C LEU A 66 -9.98 -17.42 -3.84
N SER A 67 -8.76 -17.93 -3.68
CA SER A 67 -8.53 -19.27 -3.12
C SER A 67 -9.22 -19.40 -1.76
N ALA A 68 -9.69 -20.60 -1.41
CA ALA A 68 -10.30 -20.87 -0.11
C ALA A 68 -9.41 -20.38 1.04
N GLU A 69 -8.08 -20.51 0.92
CA GLU A 69 -7.13 -20.01 1.91
C GLU A 69 -7.10 -18.46 1.99
N GLN A 70 -7.28 -17.78 0.84
CA GLN A 70 -7.38 -16.32 0.79
C GLN A 70 -8.68 -15.84 1.44
N LEU A 71 -9.80 -16.53 1.21
CA LEU A 71 -11.07 -16.23 1.86
C LEU A 71 -10.98 -16.42 3.37
N ASP A 72 -10.38 -17.50 3.85
CA ASP A 72 -10.16 -17.74 5.28
C ASP A 72 -9.26 -16.68 5.91
N ARG A 73 -8.25 -16.20 5.17
CA ARG A 73 -7.40 -15.06 5.60
C ARG A 73 -8.21 -13.77 5.68
N ILE A 74 -9.04 -13.48 4.68
CA ILE A 74 -9.90 -12.29 4.66
C ILE A 74 -10.91 -12.33 5.80
N GLN A 75 -11.55 -13.48 6.04
CA GLN A 75 -12.50 -13.68 7.12
C GLN A 75 -11.84 -13.51 8.49
N ARG A 76 -10.67 -14.12 8.71
CA ARG A 76 -9.89 -13.94 9.94
C ARG A 76 -9.48 -12.48 10.16
N ASN A 77 -8.99 -11.81 9.11
CA ASN A 77 -8.64 -10.39 9.20
C ASN A 77 -9.86 -9.51 9.49
N LYS A 78 -11.02 -9.81 8.88
CA LYS A 78 -12.28 -9.11 9.12
C LYS A 78 -12.76 -9.31 10.56
N ALA A 79 -12.78 -10.54 11.06
CA ALA A 79 -13.15 -10.85 12.44
C ALA A 79 -12.22 -10.16 13.45
N ALA A 80 -10.91 -10.20 13.20
CA ALA A 80 -9.93 -9.53 14.05
C ALA A 80 -10.02 -7.99 13.98
N ALA A 81 -10.49 -7.42 12.87
CA ALA A 81 -10.77 -5.99 12.75
C ALA A 81 -12.04 -5.61 13.54
N LEU A 82 -13.09 -6.42 13.49
CA LEU A 82 -14.32 -6.20 14.24
C LEU A 82 -14.09 -6.27 15.76
N LEU A 83 -13.30 -7.24 16.23
CA LEU A 83 -12.91 -7.31 17.65
C LEU A 83 -12.11 -6.07 18.07
N ARG A 84 -11.20 -5.56 17.22
CA ARG A 84 -10.46 -4.31 17.49
C ARG A 84 -11.35 -3.08 17.49
N LEU A 85 -12.38 -3.06 16.63
CA LEU A 85 -13.34 -1.97 16.57
C LEU A 85 -14.24 -1.97 17.80
N ALA A 86 -14.72 -3.13 18.23
CA ALA A 86 -15.49 -3.30 19.46
C ALA A 86 -14.66 -2.96 20.72
N ALA A 87 -13.37 -3.27 20.69
CA ALA A 87 -12.42 -2.92 21.75
C ALA A 87 -11.92 -1.46 21.69
N ARG A 88 -12.51 -0.59 20.86
CA ARG A 88 -12.10 0.82 20.80
C ARG A 88 -12.36 1.52 22.14
N ASN A 89 -11.27 1.76 22.86
CA ASN A 89 -11.10 2.98 23.64
C ASN A 89 -10.89 4.13 22.65
N VAL A 90 -11.98 4.73 22.15
CA VAL A 90 -11.88 6.08 21.58
C VAL A 90 -11.38 6.97 22.73
N PRO A 91 -10.21 7.64 22.60
CA PRO A 91 -9.72 8.51 23.65
C PRO A 91 -10.82 9.50 24.03
N VAL A 92 -11.08 9.68 25.32
CA VAL A 92 -12.11 10.59 25.81
C VAL A 92 -11.83 11.97 25.20
N GLY A 93 -12.75 12.47 24.37
CA GLY A 93 -12.58 13.72 23.61
C GLY A 93 -12.27 13.58 22.11
N PHE A 94 -12.04 12.38 21.57
CA PHE A 94 -11.92 12.12 20.12
C PHE A 94 -13.30 12.01 19.41
N GLY A 95 -14.37 12.50 20.05
CA GLY A 95 -15.72 12.63 19.49
C GLY A 95 -15.91 13.87 18.61
N GLU A 96 -17.12 14.43 18.54
CA GLU A 96 -17.48 15.60 17.72
C GLU A 96 -16.65 16.89 17.95
N SER A 97 -15.66 16.86 18.86
CA SER A 97 -14.73 17.94 19.13
C SER A 97 -14.03 18.43 17.86
N TRP A 98 -13.59 17.54 16.97
CA TRP A 98 -12.95 17.92 15.71
C TRP A 98 -13.94 18.64 14.77
N LYS A 99 -15.18 18.14 14.69
CA LYS A 99 -16.26 18.72 13.87
C LYS A 99 -16.60 20.13 14.35
N LYS A 100 -16.62 20.36 15.66
CA LYS A 100 -16.83 21.70 16.24
C LYS A 100 -15.76 22.70 15.78
N HIS A 101 -14.48 22.32 15.82
CA HIS A 101 -13.38 23.20 15.39
C HIS A 101 -13.35 23.45 13.88
N LEU A 102 -13.76 22.48 13.07
CA LEU A 102 -13.78 22.60 11.60
C LEU A 102 -15.11 23.11 11.04
N SER A 103 -16.14 23.29 11.88
CA SER A 103 -17.47 23.69 11.44
C SER A 103 -17.47 24.98 10.60
N GLY A 104 -16.65 25.96 10.97
CA GLY A 104 -16.48 27.21 10.21
C GLY A 104 -15.78 27.03 8.85
N GLU A 105 -14.97 25.99 8.67
CA GLU A 105 -14.30 25.70 7.40
C GLU A 105 -15.28 25.17 6.36
N PHE A 106 -16.26 24.38 6.79
CA PHE A 106 -17.26 23.78 5.90
C PHE A 106 -18.18 24.79 5.21
N GLY A 107 -18.31 26.00 5.78
CA GLY A 107 -19.07 27.10 5.18
C GLY A 107 -18.28 27.94 4.16
N LYS A 108 -16.99 27.66 3.95
CA LYS A 108 -16.16 28.48 3.07
C LYS A 108 -16.42 28.16 1.59
N PRO A 109 -16.34 29.14 0.67
CA PRO A 109 -16.66 28.93 -0.75
C PRO A 109 -15.85 27.83 -1.43
N TYR A 110 -14.58 27.61 -1.04
CA TYR A 110 -13.79 26.53 -1.61
C TYR A 110 -14.27 25.15 -1.14
N PHE A 111 -14.76 25.04 0.09
CA PHE A 111 -15.20 23.76 0.65
C PHE A 111 -16.57 23.38 0.08
N ILE A 112 -17.47 24.35 -0.07
CA ILE A 112 -18.81 24.14 -0.65
C ILE A 112 -18.75 23.61 -2.09
N LYS A 113 -17.69 23.96 -2.83
CA LYS A 113 -17.48 23.44 -4.20
C LYS A 113 -17.00 22.00 -4.24
N VAL A 114 -16.48 21.45 -3.14
CA VAL A 114 -15.99 20.08 -3.08
C VAL A 114 -17.17 19.12 -3.16
N LYS A 115 -17.19 18.31 -4.22
CA LYS A 115 -18.20 17.26 -4.44
C LYS A 115 -17.67 15.87 -4.07
N VAL A 116 -16.40 15.61 -4.36
CA VAL A 116 -15.76 14.31 -4.22
C VAL A 116 -14.41 14.49 -3.53
N VAL A 117 -14.09 13.58 -2.61
CA VAL A 117 -12.79 13.53 -1.91
C VAL A 117 -12.15 12.18 -2.19
N ILE A 118 -10.98 12.22 -2.84
CA ILE A 118 -10.13 11.06 -3.07
C ILE A 118 -8.91 11.21 -2.16
N LEU A 119 -8.58 10.17 -1.39
CA LEU A 119 -7.49 10.21 -0.43
C LEU A 119 -6.31 9.38 -0.95
N GLY A 120 -5.14 10.01 -1.01
CA GLY A 120 -3.86 9.34 -1.23
C GLY A 120 -3.11 9.11 0.09
N GLN A 121 -2.06 8.30 0.04
CA GLN A 121 -1.20 8.05 1.19
C GLN A 121 -0.06 9.06 1.25
N ASP A 122 0.92 8.92 0.36
CA ASP A 122 2.12 9.74 0.29
C ASP A 122 2.26 10.35 -1.11
N PRO A 123 2.84 11.56 -1.25
CA PRO A 123 3.20 12.10 -2.54
C PRO A 123 4.17 11.19 -3.30
N TYR A 124 4.12 11.22 -4.62
CA TYR A 124 5.15 10.59 -5.44
C TYR A 124 6.53 11.20 -5.17
N HIS A 125 7.55 10.35 -5.09
CA HIS A 125 8.92 10.71 -4.69
C HIS A 125 9.85 10.95 -5.88
N GLY A 126 9.41 10.66 -7.11
CA GLY A 126 10.20 10.92 -8.31
C GLY A 126 10.35 12.42 -8.61
N PRO A 127 11.45 12.83 -9.26
CA PRO A 127 11.66 14.22 -9.63
C PRO A 127 10.55 14.70 -10.57
N ASN A 128 9.95 15.86 -10.26
CA ASN A 128 8.85 16.47 -11.02
C ASN A 128 7.62 15.58 -11.20
N GLN A 129 7.44 14.55 -10.38
CA GLN A 129 6.31 13.64 -10.49
C GLN A 129 5.09 14.20 -9.75
N ALA A 130 5.21 14.49 -8.46
CA ALA A 130 4.12 15.04 -7.66
C ALA A 130 3.90 16.54 -7.94
N HIS A 131 2.64 16.97 -7.88
CA HIS A 131 2.25 18.39 -7.98
C HIS A 131 1.14 18.80 -7.02
N GLY A 132 0.92 18.02 -5.97
CA GLY A 132 -0.04 18.36 -4.90
C GLY A 132 -1.43 17.76 -5.05
N LEU A 133 -1.68 16.94 -6.09
CA LEU A 133 -2.90 16.16 -6.23
C LEU A 133 -2.59 14.66 -6.04
N CYS A 134 -3.43 13.95 -5.27
CA CYS A 134 -3.27 12.50 -5.09
C CYS A 134 -3.46 11.76 -6.43
N PHE A 135 -2.68 10.70 -6.64
CA PHE A 135 -2.64 9.89 -7.87
C PHE A 135 -2.21 10.62 -9.16
N SER A 136 -2.19 11.95 -9.17
CA SER A 136 -1.81 12.72 -10.35
C SER A 136 -0.31 12.90 -10.47
N VAL A 137 0.18 12.92 -11.71
CA VAL A 137 1.56 13.24 -12.06
C VAL A 137 1.64 14.35 -13.11
N GLN A 138 2.71 15.15 -13.08
CA GLN A 138 2.91 16.21 -14.08
C GLN A 138 3.29 15.60 -15.44
N ARG A 139 2.85 16.22 -16.53
CA ARG A 139 3.37 15.89 -17.86
C ARG A 139 4.85 16.30 -17.95
N PRO A 140 5.70 15.53 -18.63
CA PRO A 140 5.40 14.38 -19.51
C PRO A 140 5.48 13.01 -18.80
N VAL A 141 5.46 12.96 -17.46
CA VAL A 141 5.61 11.71 -16.72
C VAL A 141 4.44 10.76 -17.04
N PRO A 142 4.72 9.49 -17.41
CA PRO A 142 3.66 8.53 -17.70
C PRO A 142 2.82 8.24 -16.43
N PRO A 143 1.54 7.83 -16.60
CA PRO A 143 0.69 7.48 -15.47
C PRO A 143 1.34 6.37 -14.62
N PRO A 144 1.35 6.50 -13.28
CA PRO A 144 1.82 5.44 -12.40
C PRO A 144 0.90 4.22 -12.45
N PRO A 145 1.37 3.01 -12.07
CA PRO A 145 0.56 1.78 -12.13
C PRO A 145 -0.79 1.87 -11.39
N SER A 146 -0.84 2.62 -10.29
CA SER A 146 -2.09 2.87 -9.56
C SER A 146 -3.10 3.68 -10.38
N LEU A 147 -2.64 4.69 -11.10
CA LEU A 147 -3.51 5.52 -11.96
C LEU A 147 -3.93 4.77 -13.22
N GLU A 148 -3.05 3.94 -13.79
CA GLU A 148 -3.38 3.03 -14.88
C GLU A 148 -4.54 2.09 -14.51
N ASN A 149 -4.51 1.53 -13.30
CA ASN A 149 -5.60 0.69 -12.83
C ASN A 149 -6.91 1.47 -12.65
N ILE A 150 -6.85 2.72 -12.18
CA ILE A 150 -8.03 3.60 -12.12
C ILE A 150 -8.60 3.84 -13.53
N TYR A 151 -7.76 4.13 -14.53
CA TYR A 151 -8.24 4.34 -15.89
C TYR A 151 -8.81 3.07 -16.54
N LYS A 152 -8.28 1.89 -16.21
CA LYS A 152 -8.86 0.61 -16.65
C LYS A 152 -10.26 0.42 -16.11
N GLU A 153 -10.46 0.67 -14.81
CA GLU A 153 -11.79 0.60 -14.18
C GLU A 153 -12.74 1.65 -14.76
N LEU A 154 -12.27 2.88 -15.00
CA LEU A 154 -13.10 3.92 -15.61
C LEU A 154 -13.53 3.57 -17.04
N SER A 155 -12.67 2.89 -17.80
CA SER A 155 -13.00 2.40 -19.15
C SER A 155 -14.07 1.31 -19.13
N THR A 156 -14.23 0.56 -18.03
CA THR A 156 -15.26 -0.47 -17.89
C THR A 156 -16.54 0.07 -17.29
N ASP A 157 -16.45 1.05 -16.40
CA ASP A 157 -17.59 1.57 -15.63
C ASP A 157 -18.33 2.71 -16.33
N ILE A 158 -17.62 3.51 -17.14
CA ILE A 158 -18.17 4.69 -17.80
C ILE A 158 -18.15 4.47 -19.31
N GLU A 159 -19.34 4.40 -19.91
CA GLU A 159 -19.51 4.37 -21.36
C GLU A 159 -18.84 5.62 -21.99
N ASP A 160 -18.18 5.45 -23.13
CA ASP A 160 -17.42 6.48 -23.86
C ASP A 160 -16.19 7.07 -23.15
N PHE A 161 -15.74 6.50 -22.01
CA PHE A 161 -14.47 6.91 -21.43
C PHE A 161 -13.28 6.44 -22.28
N VAL A 162 -12.42 7.40 -22.67
CA VAL A 162 -11.18 7.13 -23.42
C VAL A 162 -9.98 7.48 -22.56
N HIS A 163 -9.01 6.55 -22.51
CA HIS A 163 -7.77 6.75 -21.77
C HIS A 163 -7.03 8.03 -22.25
N PRO A 164 -6.76 9.00 -21.36
CA PRO A 164 -6.26 10.33 -21.76
C PRO A 164 -4.79 10.34 -22.19
N GLY A 165 -4.05 9.25 -21.96
CA GLY A 165 -2.64 9.12 -22.33
C GLY A 165 -1.67 9.92 -21.43
N HIS A 166 -2.17 10.51 -20.34
CA HIS A 166 -1.37 11.25 -19.37
C HIS A 166 -1.88 11.06 -17.95
N GLY A 167 -1.04 11.33 -16.95
CA GLY A 167 -1.40 11.22 -15.53
C GLY A 167 -1.81 12.53 -14.85
N ASP A 168 -1.95 13.62 -15.59
CA ASP A 168 -2.41 14.90 -15.03
C ASP A 168 -3.94 14.90 -14.81
N LEU A 169 -4.36 15.03 -13.55
CA LEU A 169 -5.74 15.04 -13.08
C LEU A 169 -6.20 16.45 -12.66
N SER A 170 -5.44 17.49 -13.03
CA SER A 170 -5.81 18.89 -12.75
C SER A 170 -7.18 19.26 -13.32
N GLY A 171 -7.64 18.56 -14.37
CA GLY A 171 -8.99 18.71 -14.90
C GLY A 171 -10.08 18.28 -13.92
N TRP A 172 -9.87 17.22 -13.14
CA TRP A 172 -10.83 16.75 -12.15
C TRP A 172 -10.93 17.70 -10.95
N ALA A 173 -9.80 18.26 -10.51
CA ALA A 173 -9.75 19.20 -9.40
C ALA A 173 -10.47 20.55 -9.69
N LYS A 174 -10.74 20.86 -10.96
CA LYS A 174 -11.39 22.11 -11.39
C LYS A 174 -12.92 22.01 -11.51
N GLN A 175 -13.51 20.81 -11.42
CA GLN A 175 -14.95 20.56 -11.54
C GLN A 175 -15.74 20.95 -10.28
#